data_AF-A0A7C3E3N3-F1
#
_entry.id   AF-A0A7C3E3N3-F1
#
_cell.length_a   1.000
_cell.length_b   1.000
_cell.length_c   1.000
_cell.angle_alpha   90.00
_cell.angle_beta   90.00
_cell.angle_gamma   90.00
#
_symmetry.space_group_name_H-M   'P 1'
#
loop_
_entity.id
_entity.type
_entity.pdbx_description
1 polymer ?
#
loop_
_entity_poly.entity_id
_entity_poly.type
_entity_poly.pdbx_seq_one_letter_code
_entity_poly.pdbx_strand_id
1 'polypeptide(L)'
;MKAGALFARTAPPSAAAIAGFLWLLSGGSGPAAEEFRPLFDGQTLQGWVQRGGKAKYSVEDGCIVGRTVLNTPNSFLCTEKTFGDFVLELEVRADPRLNSGIQIRSECFDHPTEVVFGRETLRIPAGRVHGYQVEVDHNRNRRWSGGIYDEGRRAWLQPLTDKPRAGAAFRFGDWNHYRIECRGDSIRTWVNGVPAADLIDSMTLSGFIGLQVHASTEAGLEVRWRNLRIRELGRHRWEPLWDGRTFNGWRPIGQGRWTIEDGVLHGTHSRDQAEYGHLITERRFTNFTARLKFKALKGNSGFYFRVEPTGFSGVTGFQAEIDAEKDVGGLYETNGRAWVVQPKPEDVQKWFRPGDWNTLTVSAHEGRIVVHVNGYKTAELMDDPGRREGHLALQLHGGQDCDLFFKDIEWLVPVP
;
A
#
# COMPACT_ATOMS: atom_id res chain seq x y z
N MET A 1 -40.99 -77.73 25.57
CA MET A 1 -42.41 -77.40 25.27
C MET A 1 -42.41 -76.53 24.02
N LYS A 2 -42.83 -77.11 22.87
CA LYS A 2 -44.00 -76.71 22.05
C LYS A 2 -43.92 -75.24 21.55
N ALA A 3 -43.54 -74.99 20.29
CA ALA A 3 -44.40 -74.98 19.06
C ALA A 3 -45.49 -73.89 19.13
N GLY A 4 -45.79 -73.04 18.14
CA GLY A 4 -45.39 -72.81 16.74
C GLY A 4 -45.91 -71.40 16.34
N ALA A 5 -45.26 -70.65 15.43
CA ALA A 5 -45.51 -70.56 13.98
C ALA A 5 -46.91 -70.07 13.55
N LEU A 6 -46.97 -68.92 12.84
CA LEU A 6 -47.63 -68.69 11.52
C LEU A 6 -47.35 -67.24 11.04
N PHE A 7 -46.53 -67.01 10.00
CA PHE A 7 -46.87 -66.74 8.57
C PHE A 7 -47.68 -65.43 8.33
N ALA A 8 -47.45 -64.55 7.33
CA ALA A 8 -46.83 -64.72 6.01
C ALA A 8 -46.56 -63.37 5.26
N ARG A 9 -45.68 -63.46 4.24
CA ARG A 9 -45.57 -62.69 2.96
C ARG A 9 -45.05 -61.24 3.08
N THR A 10 -44.03 -60.81 2.33
CA THR A 10 -44.05 -60.60 0.86
C THR A 10 -42.64 -60.59 0.21
N ALA A 11 -42.66 -60.64 -1.13
CA ALA A 11 -41.60 -60.83 -2.14
C ALA A 11 -40.37 -59.86 -2.12
N PRO A 12 -39.27 -60.20 -2.84
CA PRO A 12 -38.07 -59.36 -2.90
C PRO A 12 -38.14 -58.30 -4.01
N PRO A 13 -37.48 -57.13 -3.86
CA PRO A 13 -37.17 -56.28 -5.00
C PRO A 13 -35.71 -56.43 -5.45
N SER A 14 -35.62 -56.73 -6.74
CA SER A 14 -34.63 -56.33 -7.76
C SER A 14 -33.49 -55.36 -7.39
N ALA A 15 -32.30 -55.78 -7.82
CA ALA A 15 -31.15 -55.04 -8.34
C ALA A 15 -31.15 -53.50 -8.26
N ALA A 16 -30.17 -52.95 -7.54
CA ALA A 16 -29.67 -51.59 -7.72
C ALA A 16 -28.26 -51.65 -8.33
N ALA A 17 -28.12 -51.08 -9.52
CA ALA A 17 -26.86 -50.92 -10.23
C ALA A 17 -25.96 -49.91 -9.48
N ILE A 18 -24.72 -50.32 -9.21
CA ILE A 18 -23.66 -49.44 -8.71
C ILE A 18 -23.12 -48.66 -9.92
N ALA A 19 -23.55 -47.41 -10.06
CA ALA A 19 -22.94 -46.46 -10.99
C ALA A 19 -21.60 -46.00 -10.42
N GLY A 20 -20.50 -46.52 -10.98
CA GLY A 20 -19.16 -46.00 -10.72
C GLY A 20 -19.01 -44.61 -11.31
N PHE A 21 -18.84 -43.60 -10.45
CA PHE A 21 -18.45 -42.26 -10.88
C PHE A 21 -16.95 -42.28 -11.18
N LEU A 22 -16.60 -42.44 -12.46
CA LEU A 22 -15.29 -42.05 -12.98
C LEU A 22 -15.17 -40.53 -12.82
N TRP A 23 -14.34 -40.09 -11.87
CA TRP A 23 -13.81 -38.73 -11.92
C TRP A 23 -12.84 -38.65 -13.10
N LEU A 24 -13.31 -38.10 -14.23
CA LEU A 24 -12.40 -37.52 -15.20
C LEU A 24 -11.64 -36.40 -14.48
N LEU A 25 -10.34 -36.60 -14.28
CA LEU A 25 -9.41 -35.51 -14.03
C LEU A 25 -9.39 -34.63 -15.28
N SER A 26 -10.33 -33.70 -15.36
CA SER A 26 -10.13 -32.50 -16.17
C SER A 26 -8.94 -31.78 -15.55
N GLY A 27 -7.80 -31.88 -16.23
CA GLY A 27 -6.65 -31.02 -15.99
C GLY A 27 -7.08 -29.58 -16.26
N GLY A 28 -7.67 -28.95 -15.25
CA GLY A 28 -7.85 -27.52 -15.21
C GLY A 28 -6.46 -26.91 -15.28
N SER A 29 -6.14 -26.30 -16.42
CA SER A 29 -5.12 -25.26 -16.48
C SER A 29 -5.54 -24.19 -15.48
N GLY A 30 -5.01 -24.26 -14.25
CA GLY A 30 -4.94 -23.08 -13.40
C GLY A 30 -4.27 -21.95 -14.20
N PRO A 31 -4.55 -20.67 -13.90
CA PRO A 31 -3.85 -19.58 -14.57
C PRO A 31 -2.35 -19.88 -14.49
N ALA A 32 -1.72 -20.03 -15.65
CA ALA A 32 -0.29 -20.26 -15.73
C ALA A 32 0.36 -19.17 -14.88
N ALA A 33 1.18 -19.56 -13.90
CA ALA A 33 1.96 -18.61 -13.14
C ALA A 33 2.68 -17.72 -14.16
N GLU A 34 2.33 -16.43 -14.22
CA GLU A 34 2.82 -15.58 -15.31
C GLU A 34 4.35 -15.57 -15.28
N GLU A 35 4.98 -16.03 -16.35
CA GLU A 35 6.44 -16.09 -16.42
C GLU A 35 7.02 -14.68 -16.63
N PHE A 36 8.32 -14.52 -16.33
CA PHE A 36 9.02 -13.28 -16.66
C PHE A 36 9.04 -13.05 -18.17
N ARG A 37 8.69 -11.83 -18.58
CA ARG A 37 8.71 -11.39 -19.98
C ARG A 37 9.73 -10.25 -20.14
N PRO A 38 10.45 -10.15 -21.27
CA PRO A 38 11.31 -9.01 -21.54
C PRO A 38 10.52 -7.70 -21.55
N LEU A 39 11.01 -6.68 -20.84
CA LEU A 39 10.49 -5.30 -20.91
C LEU A 39 11.27 -4.46 -21.93
N PHE A 40 12.44 -4.94 -22.33
CA PHE A 40 13.29 -4.37 -23.38
C PHE A 40 13.75 -5.51 -24.29
N ASP A 41 13.66 -5.31 -25.60
CA ASP A 41 13.96 -6.32 -26.63
C ASP A 41 15.47 -6.46 -26.93
N GLY A 42 16.31 -5.57 -26.38
CA GLY A 42 17.75 -5.54 -26.65
C GLY A 42 18.14 -4.79 -27.92
N GLN A 43 17.20 -4.27 -28.69
CA GLN A 43 17.43 -3.73 -30.03
C GLN A 43 16.90 -2.32 -30.20
N THR A 44 15.74 -2.01 -29.62
CA THR A 44 14.99 -0.79 -29.93
C THR A 44 14.34 -0.18 -28.69
N LEU A 45 14.00 1.11 -28.78
CA LEU A 45 13.22 1.78 -27.73
C LEU A 45 11.70 1.72 -28.02
N GLN A 46 11.23 0.73 -28.79
CA GLN A 46 9.79 0.54 -28.97
C GLN A 46 9.10 0.26 -27.63
N GLY A 47 7.95 0.89 -27.39
CA GLY A 47 7.23 0.81 -26.10
C GLY A 47 7.78 1.73 -25.01
N TRP A 48 8.73 2.61 -25.34
CA TRP A 48 9.31 3.60 -24.44
C TRP A 48 9.09 5.03 -24.96
N VAL A 49 8.78 5.94 -24.05
CA VAL A 49 8.61 7.36 -24.30
C VAL A 49 9.47 8.17 -23.34
N GLN A 50 10.24 9.11 -23.87
CA GLN A 50 11.01 10.04 -23.04
C GLN A 50 10.10 11.12 -22.45
N ARG A 51 10.24 11.37 -21.15
CA ARG A 51 9.55 12.42 -20.39
C ARG A 51 10.55 13.27 -19.60
N GLY A 52 10.19 14.50 -19.30
CA GLY A 52 11.05 15.44 -18.56
C GLY A 52 12.12 16.08 -19.43
N GLY A 53 13.39 15.96 -19.03
CA GLY A 53 14.52 16.57 -19.70
C GLY A 53 14.91 15.95 -21.05
N LYS A 54 16.06 16.41 -21.55
CA LYS A 54 16.57 16.16 -22.91
C LYS A 54 17.84 15.30 -22.93
N ALA A 55 18.08 14.49 -21.89
CA ALA A 55 19.14 13.48 -21.93
C ALA A 55 19.01 12.59 -23.18
N LYS A 56 20.13 12.05 -23.65
CA LYS A 56 20.12 11.16 -24.83
C LYS A 56 19.90 9.73 -24.38
N TYR A 57 18.97 9.04 -25.04
CA TYR A 57 18.77 7.60 -24.89
C TYR A 57 19.07 6.91 -26.23
N SER A 58 19.83 5.82 -26.17
CA SER A 58 20.18 4.98 -27.33
C SER A 58 20.21 3.51 -26.92
N VAL A 59 20.28 2.62 -27.91
CA VAL A 59 20.55 1.19 -27.69
C VAL A 59 21.96 0.87 -28.17
N GLU A 60 22.77 0.26 -27.31
CA GLU A 60 24.14 -0.17 -27.60
C GLU A 60 24.42 -1.50 -26.92
N ASP A 61 24.93 -2.49 -27.65
CA ASP A 61 25.33 -3.79 -27.12
C ASP A 61 24.25 -4.47 -26.25
N GLY A 62 23.00 -4.43 -26.71
CA GLY A 62 21.87 -5.00 -25.96
C GLY A 62 21.50 -4.24 -24.68
N CYS A 63 21.96 -2.99 -24.53
CA CYS A 63 21.68 -2.14 -23.38
C CYS A 63 20.92 -0.89 -23.80
N ILE A 64 19.98 -0.42 -22.97
CA ILE A 64 19.54 0.97 -23.00
C ILE A 64 20.65 1.80 -22.37
N VAL A 65 21.07 2.87 -23.05
CA VAL A 65 22.14 3.77 -22.62
C VAL A 65 21.58 5.18 -22.48
N GLY A 66 21.59 5.72 -21.26
CA GLY A 66 21.24 7.10 -20.96
C GLY A 66 22.50 7.96 -20.78
N ARG A 67 22.56 9.12 -21.42
CA ARG A 67 23.68 10.06 -21.33
C ARG A 67 23.26 11.46 -20.92
N THR A 68 23.99 12.02 -19.96
CA THR A 68 23.75 13.39 -19.49
C THR A 68 24.03 14.41 -20.58
N VAL A 69 23.21 15.46 -20.59
CA VAL A 69 23.44 16.70 -21.36
C VAL A 69 23.29 17.88 -20.40
N LEU A 70 23.91 19.01 -20.73
CA LEU A 70 23.86 20.21 -19.89
C LEU A 70 22.49 20.90 -19.99
N ASN A 71 22.17 21.72 -18.97
CA ASN A 71 21.05 22.67 -18.97
C ASN A 71 19.68 22.01 -19.25
N THR A 72 19.44 20.85 -18.65
CA THR A 72 18.17 20.15 -18.75
C THR A 72 17.79 19.52 -17.40
N PRO A 73 16.49 19.44 -17.05
CA PRO A 73 16.08 18.76 -15.82
C PRO A 73 16.27 17.23 -15.95
N ASN A 74 15.90 16.51 -14.89
CA ASN A 74 15.86 15.04 -14.90
C ASN A 74 15.09 14.52 -16.12
N SER A 75 15.68 13.56 -16.81
CA SER A 75 15.09 12.92 -17.98
C SER A 75 14.73 11.49 -17.62
N PHE A 76 13.60 11.01 -18.12
CA PHE A 76 13.12 9.66 -17.83
C PHE A 76 12.73 8.98 -19.13
N LEU A 77 13.27 7.80 -19.39
CA LEU A 77 12.75 6.93 -20.43
C LEU A 77 11.71 6.01 -19.79
N CYS A 78 10.43 6.28 -20.06
CA CYS A 78 9.30 5.63 -19.40
C CYS A 78 8.65 4.59 -20.31
N THR A 79 8.18 3.50 -19.74
CA THR A 79 7.31 2.56 -20.46
C THR A 79 6.01 3.27 -20.86
N GLU A 80 5.50 3.00 -22.06
CA GLU A 80 4.16 3.45 -22.47
C GLU A 80 3.07 2.72 -21.68
N LYS A 81 3.31 1.44 -21.36
CA LYS A 81 2.45 0.61 -20.51
C LYS A 81 2.59 0.99 -19.02
N THR A 82 1.48 0.91 -18.29
CA THR A 82 1.45 0.99 -16.83
C THR A 82 1.33 -0.39 -16.19
N PHE A 83 1.92 -0.55 -15.01
CA PHE A 83 1.97 -1.79 -14.25
C PHE A 83 1.45 -1.57 -12.84
N GLY A 84 0.65 -2.52 -12.33
CA GLY A 84 0.14 -2.52 -10.97
C GLY A 84 1.02 -3.34 -10.04
N ASP A 85 0.67 -4.61 -9.85
CA ASP A 85 1.48 -5.55 -9.09
C ASP A 85 2.43 -6.30 -10.02
N PHE A 86 3.69 -6.37 -9.64
CA PHE A 86 4.72 -6.98 -10.46
C PHE A 86 5.97 -7.35 -9.67
N VAL A 87 6.78 -8.22 -10.28
CA VAL A 87 8.21 -8.34 -10.01
C VAL A 87 8.99 -7.84 -11.21
N LEU A 88 9.84 -6.85 -11.00
CA LEU A 88 10.76 -6.30 -12.00
C LEU A 88 12.18 -6.76 -11.66
N GLU A 89 12.90 -7.25 -12.66
CA GLU A 89 14.33 -7.50 -12.56
C GLU A 89 15.07 -6.80 -13.70
N LEU A 90 16.24 -6.24 -13.40
CA LEU A 90 17.13 -5.63 -14.37
C LEU A 90 18.56 -5.58 -13.84
N GLU A 91 19.50 -5.33 -14.72
CA GLU A 91 20.86 -4.94 -14.36
C GLU A 91 21.11 -3.47 -14.72
N VAL A 92 21.79 -2.75 -13.83
CA VAL A 92 22.19 -1.35 -14.05
C VAL A 92 23.69 -1.16 -13.80
N ARG A 93 24.34 -0.36 -14.64
CA ARG A 93 25.70 0.14 -14.44
C ARG A 93 25.71 1.64 -14.69
N ALA A 94 25.97 2.42 -13.65
CA ALA A 94 26.06 3.87 -13.73
C ALA A 94 27.52 4.34 -13.58
N ASP A 95 27.88 5.43 -14.26
CA ASP A 95 29.11 6.17 -13.98
C ASP A 95 29.15 6.51 -12.48
N PRO A 96 30.27 6.27 -11.77
CA PRO A 96 30.37 6.53 -10.33
C PRO A 96 30.12 7.98 -9.88
N ARG A 97 30.01 8.93 -10.80
CA ARG A 97 29.67 10.33 -10.54
C ARG A 97 28.20 10.65 -10.75
N LEU A 98 27.43 9.76 -11.37
CA LEU A 98 26.06 10.02 -11.81
C LEU A 98 25.04 9.37 -10.88
N ASN A 99 24.16 10.18 -10.29
CA ASN A 99 22.93 9.70 -9.69
C ASN A 99 21.96 9.21 -10.77
N SER A 100 21.22 8.14 -10.49
CA SER A 100 20.17 7.61 -11.35
C SER A 100 19.10 6.95 -10.48
N GLY A 101 18.10 6.32 -11.11
CA GLY A 101 17.01 5.66 -10.43
C GLY A 101 16.08 4.93 -11.39
N ILE A 102 15.29 4.04 -10.82
CA ILE A 102 14.27 3.26 -11.51
C ILE A 102 12.91 3.66 -10.94
N GLN A 103 12.16 4.42 -11.71
CA GLN A 103 10.78 4.77 -11.39
C GLN A 103 9.90 3.53 -11.42
N ILE A 104 9.01 3.39 -10.43
CA ILE A 104 8.04 2.31 -10.31
C ILE A 104 6.68 2.88 -9.92
N ARG A 105 5.62 2.43 -10.60
CA ARG A 105 4.26 2.95 -10.41
C ARG A 105 4.22 4.49 -10.46
N SER A 106 5.06 5.09 -11.29
CA SER A 106 5.17 6.55 -11.39
C SER A 106 4.21 7.10 -12.43
N GLU A 107 3.89 8.38 -12.28
CA GLU A 107 2.87 9.09 -13.04
C GLU A 107 3.46 10.34 -13.70
N CYS A 108 2.76 10.85 -14.71
CA CYS A 108 3.09 12.09 -15.41
C CYS A 108 1.81 12.64 -16.01
N PHE A 109 1.24 13.66 -15.38
CA PHE A 109 -0.03 14.24 -15.83
C PHE A 109 0.18 15.23 -16.97
N ASP A 110 -0.80 15.30 -17.87
CA ASP A 110 -0.78 16.21 -19.03
C ASP A 110 -1.26 17.63 -18.68
N HIS A 111 -1.74 17.83 -17.45
CA HIS A 111 -2.17 19.11 -16.89
C HIS A 111 -1.61 19.25 -15.47
N PRO A 112 -1.50 20.49 -14.93
CA PRO A 112 -1.13 20.66 -13.53
C PRO A 112 -2.14 19.98 -12.60
N THR A 113 -1.65 19.22 -11.63
CA THR A 113 -2.48 18.44 -10.71
C THR A 113 -2.11 18.74 -9.27
N GLU A 114 -3.11 18.85 -8.40
CA GLU A 114 -2.92 19.05 -6.97
C GLU A 114 -2.94 17.71 -6.23
N VAL A 115 -1.92 17.48 -5.41
CA VAL A 115 -1.82 16.31 -4.53
C VAL A 115 -1.73 16.79 -3.09
N VAL A 116 -2.68 16.35 -2.26
CA VAL A 116 -2.65 16.65 -0.82
C VAL A 116 -1.55 15.82 -0.16
N PHE A 117 -0.63 16.50 0.53
CA PHE A 117 0.40 15.88 1.34
C PHE A 117 0.55 16.66 2.65
N GLY A 118 0.12 16.05 3.75
CA GLY A 118 0.01 16.77 5.02
C GLY A 118 -0.94 17.95 4.99
N ARG A 119 -0.52 19.06 5.61
CA ARG A 119 -1.19 20.36 5.51
C ARG A 119 -0.99 21.07 4.17
N GLU A 120 -0.05 20.61 3.35
CA GLU A 120 0.28 21.26 2.08
C GLU A 120 -0.49 20.61 0.92
N THR A 121 -0.76 21.42 -0.11
CA THR A 121 -1.22 20.93 -1.41
C THR A 121 -0.06 21.12 -2.38
N LEU A 122 0.53 20.00 -2.80
CA LEU A 122 1.64 20.00 -3.73
C LEU A 122 1.08 20.12 -5.15
N ARG A 123 1.46 21.18 -5.86
CA ARG A 123 1.05 21.39 -7.25
C ARG A 123 2.10 20.79 -8.19
N ILE A 124 1.77 19.64 -8.75
CA ILE A 124 2.61 18.94 -9.73
C ILE A 124 2.39 19.58 -11.10
N PRO A 125 3.42 20.15 -11.75
CA PRO A 125 3.28 20.71 -13.10
C PRO A 125 2.94 19.65 -14.15
N ALA A 126 2.26 20.07 -15.23
CA ALA A 126 2.09 19.23 -16.41
C ALA A 126 3.45 18.72 -16.93
N GLY A 127 3.51 17.46 -17.33
CA GLY A 127 4.72 16.82 -17.85
C GLY A 127 5.78 16.47 -16.78
N ARG A 128 5.52 16.72 -15.49
CA ARG A 128 6.43 16.33 -14.40
C ARG A 128 6.24 14.87 -14.04
N VAL A 129 7.26 14.07 -14.30
CA VAL A 129 7.37 12.71 -13.75
C VAL A 129 7.46 12.79 -12.23
N HIS A 130 6.63 11.99 -11.56
CA HIS A 130 6.61 11.89 -10.10
C HIS A 130 6.14 10.51 -9.66
N GLY A 131 6.50 10.09 -8.44
CA GLY A 131 6.17 8.79 -7.89
C GLY A 131 7.39 8.06 -7.31
N TYR A 132 7.24 6.78 -7.01
CA TYR A 132 8.29 6.03 -6.34
C TYR A 132 9.46 5.75 -7.29
N GLN A 133 10.67 5.95 -6.77
CA GLN A 133 11.94 5.70 -7.43
C GLN A 133 12.78 4.79 -6.54
N VAL A 134 13.28 3.70 -7.11
CA VAL A 134 14.34 2.88 -6.53
C VAL A 134 15.68 3.51 -6.90
N GLU A 135 16.43 3.93 -5.89
CA GLU A 135 17.62 4.74 -6.07
C GLU A 135 18.79 3.96 -6.70
N VAL A 136 19.55 4.64 -7.57
CA VAL A 136 20.92 4.26 -7.97
C VAL A 136 21.86 5.40 -7.55
N ASP A 137 22.50 5.22 -6.41
CA ASP A 137 23.26 6.26 -5.73
C ASP A 137 24.73 6.30 -6.17
N HIS A 138 25.27 7.51 -6.34
CA HIS A 138 26.68 7.77 -6.62
C HIS A 138 27.49 8.15 -5.37
N ASN A 139 26.81 8.49 -4.27
CA ASN A 139 27.46 8.90 -3.03
C ASN A 139 27.98 7.68 -2.24
N ARG A 140 29.31 7.56 -2.23
CA ARG A 140 30.05 6.44 -1.60
C ARG A 140 29.94 6.41 -0.07
N ASN A 141 29.56 7.51 0.55
CA ASN A 141 29.45 7.61 2.01
C ASN A 141 28.05 7.20 2.50
N ARG A 142 26.98 7.68 1.83
CA ARG A 142 25.60 7.35 2.23
C ARG A 142 25.14 5.97 1.74
N ARG A 143 25.50 5.60 0.50
CA ARG A 143 25.24 4.29 -0.13
C ARG A 143 23.77 3.86 -0.11
N TRP A 144 22.88 4.68 -0.66
CA TRP A 144 21.43 4.42 -0.62
C TRP A 144 20.85 3.71 -1.87
N SER A 145 21.69 3.14 -2.73
CA SER A 145 21.25 2.32 -3.86
C SER A 145 20.31 1.19 -3.42
N GLY A 146 19.11 1.13 -3.99
CA GLY A 146 18.02 0.23 -3.58
C GLY A 146 17.03 0.82 -2.57
N GLY A 147 17.34 1.97 -1.97
CA GLY A 147 16.38 2.76 -1.16
C GLY A 147 15.25 3.32 -2.02
N ILE A 148 14.17 3.80 -1.36
CA ILE A 148 12.99 4.34 -2.04
C ILE A 148 12.87 5.84 -1.79
N TYR A 149 12.85 6.60 -2.89
CA TYR A 149 12.62 8.05 -2.96
C TYR A 149 11.33 8.32 -3.74
N ASP A 150 10.54 9.32 -3.34
CA ASP A 150 9.29 9.69 -3.99
C ASP A 150 9.49 10.94 -4.84
N GLU A 151 9.99 10.73 -6.06
CA GLU A 151 10.41 11.76 -7.01
C GLU A 151 9.29 12.75 -7.29
N GLY A 152 9.63 14.04 -7.27
CA GLY A 152 8.67 15.12 -7.52
C GLY A 152 7.49 15.17 -6.56
N ARG A 153 7.54 14.46 -5.42
CA ARG A 153 6.45 14.36 -4.45
C ARG A 153 6.95 14.39 -3.00
N ARG A 154 7.10 13.26 -2.29
CA ARG A 154 7.40 13.22 -0.83
C ARG A 154 8.89 13.11 -0.45
N ALA A 155 9.79 13.07 -1.43
CA ALA A 155 11.22 12.85 -1.21
C ALA A 155 11.54 11.48 -0.54
N TRP A 156 12.55 11.38 0.34
CA TRP A 156 13.00 10.10 0.89
C TRP A 156 11.93 9.42 1.75
N LEU A 157 11.45 8.24 1.31
CA LEU A 157 10.51 7.40 2.06
C LEU A 157 11.23 6.34 2.88
N GLN A 158 12.24 5.69 2.28
CA GLN A 158 13.04 4.66 2.96
C GLN A 158 14.49 4.70 2.48
N PRO A 159 15.34 5.56 3.07
CA PRO A 159 16.78 5.51 2.86
C PRO A 159 17.38 4.24 3.51
N LEU A 160 18.66 3.98 3.22
CA LEU A 160 19.39 2.82 3.79
C LEU A 160 20.30 3.20 4.95
N THR A 161 20.01 4.31 5.64
CA THR A 161 20.84 4.87 6.74
C THR A 161 21.22 3.81 7.78
N ASP A 162 20.26 2.99 8.19
CA ASP A 162 20.45 1.98 9.24
C ASP A 162 20.63 0.57 8.66
N LYS A 163 20.97 0.46 7.37
CA LYS A 163 21.10 -0.81 6.62
C LYS A 163 22.46 -0.92 5.93
N PRO A 164 23.58 -0.94 6.67
CA PRO A 164 24.92 -0.95 6.08
C PRO A 164 25.18 -2.17 5.19
N ARG A 165 24.61 -3.34 5.51
CA ARG A 165 24.70 -4.54 4.65
C ARG A 165 24.03 -4.32 3.30
N ALA A 166 22.87 -3.65 3.27
CA ALA A 166 22.19 -3.31 2.02
C ALA A 166 22.98 -2.27 1.22
N GLY A 167 23.45 -1.20 1.86
CA GLY A 167 24.26 -0.18 1.20
C GLY A 167 25.60 -0.72 0.66
N ALA A 168 26.19 -1.73 1.32
CA ALA A 168 27.40 -2.40 0.84
C ALA A 168 27.16 -3.26 -0.41
N ALA A 169 25.92 -3.68 -0.69
CA ALA A 169 25.61 -4.58 -1.80
C ALA A 169 25.86 -3.94 -3.17
N PHE A 170 25.69 -2.63 -3.31
CA PHE A 170 25.91 -1.92 -4.57
C PHE A 170 27.40 -1.75 -4.89
N ARG A 171 27.79 -2.06 -6.14
CA ARG A 171 29.13 -1.91 -6.69
C ARG A 171 29.20 -0.70 -7.63
N PHE A 172 29.90 0.36 -7.22
CA PHE A 172 30.05 1.58 -8.02
C PHE A 172 30.80 1.31 -9.33
N GLY A 173 30.25 1.76 -10.47
CA GLY A 173 30.88 1.63 -11.79
C GLY A 173 30.78 0.24 -12.42
N ASP A 174 30.14 -0.71 -11.74
CA ASP A 174 29.97 -2.09 -12.21
C ASP A 174 28.48 -2.44 -12.41
N TRP A 175 28.20 -3.57 -13.05
CA TRP A 175 26.85 -4.09 -13.18
C TRP A 175 26.29 -4.52 -11.84
N ASN A 176 25.05 -4.12 -11.55
CA ASN A 176 24.32 -4.47 -10.35
C ASN A 176 22.95 -5.02 -10.73
N HIS A 177 22.60 -6.19 -10.21
CA HIS A 177 21.27 -6.76 -10.36
C HIS A 177 20.32 -6.10 -9.36
N TYR A 178 19.18 -5.64 -9.85
CA TYR A 178 18.07 -5.14 -9.04
C TYR A 178 16.90 -6.08 -9.20
N ARG A 179 16.26 -6.40 -8.08
CA ARG A 179 14.93 -7.00 -8.04
C ARG A 179 14.02 -6.07 -7.27
N ILE A 180 12.85 -5.80 -7.83
CA ILE A 180 11.85 -4.90 -7.25
C ILE A 180 10.51 -5.63 -7.27
N GLU A 181 9.86 -5.70 -6.13
CA GLU A 181 8.57 -6.37 -5.97
C GLU A 181 7.53 -5.40 -5.43
N CYS A 182 6.47 -5.24 -6.20
CA CYS A 182 5.35 -4.35 -5.91
C CYS A 182 4.08 -5.21 -5.81
N ARG A 183 3.46 -5.29 -4.64
CA ARG A 183 2.23 -6.08 -4.43
C ARG A 183 1.28 -5.38 -3.47
N GLY A 184 0.14 -4.95 -3.97
CA GLY A 184 -0.75 -4.07 -3.21
C GLY A 184 0.00 -2.81 -2.79
N ASP A 185 0.00 -2.52 -1.49
CA ASP A 185 0.75 -1.43 -0.86
C ASP A 185 2.20 -1.78 -0.49
N SER A 186 2.64 -3.03 -0.66
CA SER A 186 4.02 -3.43 -0.38
C SER A 186 4.95 -3.15 -1.56
N ILE A 187 6.08 -2.51 -1.26
CA ILE A 187 7.18 -2.23 -2.19
C ILE A 187 8.48 -2.72 -1.55
N ARG A 188 9.12 -3.72 -2.15
CA ARG A 188 10.35 -4.34 -1.66
C ARG A 188 11.43 -4.33 -2.72
N THR A 189 12.67 -4.14 -2.33
CA THR A 189 13.81 -4.06 -3.24
C THR A 189 14.97 -4.92 -2.77
N TRP A 190 15.74 -5.42 -3.73
CA TRP A 190 17.00 -6.11 -3.51
C TRP A 190 18.05 -5.59 -4.49
N VAL A 191 19.28 -5.49 -4.02
CA VAL A 191 20.45 -5.17 -4.83
C VAL A 191 21.45 -6.31 -4.70
N ASN A 192 21.84 -6.93 -5.83
CA ASN A 192 22.73 -8.09 -5.89
C ASN A 192 22.30 -9.22 -4.93
N GLY A 193 20.99 -9.47 -4.84
CA GLY A 193 20.40 -10.48 -3.96
C GLY A 193 20.29 -10.09 -2.47
N VAL A 194 20.80 -8.93 -2.07
CA VAL A 194 20.70 -8.43 -0.68
C VAL A 194 19.43 -7.57 -0.53
N PRO A 195 18.54 -7.86 0.43
CA PRO A 195 17.37 -7.02 0.70
C PRO A 195 17.79 -5.58 1.04
N ALA A 196 17.12 -4.59 0.45
CA ALA A 196 17.40 -3.18 0.63
C ALA A 196 16.24 -2.44 1.28
N ALA A 197 15.21 -2.06 0.53
CA ALA A 197 14.01 -1.40 1.04
C ALA A 197 12.85 -2.40 1.21
N ASP A 198 11.99 -2.10 2.18
CA ASP A 198 10.74 -2.82 2.48
C ASP A 198 9.75 -1.80 3.04
N LEU A 199 8.95 -1.23 2.14
CA LEU A 199 8.04 -0.12 2.36
C LEU A 199 6.59 -0.59 2.23
N ILE A 200 5.72 -0.07 3.08
CA ILE A 200 4.27 -0.15 2.94
C ILE A 200 3.77 1.27 2.63
N ASP A 201 3.27 1.48 1.42
CA ASP A 201 2.71 2.75 0.97
C ASP A 201 1.70 2.54 -0.17
N SER A 202 0.50 3.06 0.01
CA SER A 202 -0.62 2.86 -0.92
C SER A 202 -0.99 4.12 -1.71
N MET A 203 -0.11 5.13 -1.79
CA MET A 203 -0.44 6.40 -2.44
C MET A 203 -0.69 6.23 -3.95
N THR A 204 0.20 5.53 -4.65
CA THR A 204 0.02 5.15 -6.07
C THR A 204 0.14 3.64 -6.24
N LEU A 205 -0.88 2.99 -6.79
CA LEU A 205 -0.93 1.51 -6.91
C LEU A 205 -0.55 1.01 -8.31
N SER A 206 -0.48 1.91 -9.29
CA SER A 206 -0.14 1.61 -10.67
C SER A 206 0.43 2.82 -11.38
N GLY A 207 1.36 2.59 -12.30
CA GLY A 207 1.97 3.63 -13.12
C GLY A 207 3.03 3.03 -14.04
N PHE A 208 3.76 3.86 -14.77
CA PHE A 208 4.84 3.38 -15.63
C PHE A 208 6.08 2.98 -14.83
N ILE A 209 6.95 2.21 -15.49
CA ILE A 209 8.36 2.06 -15.09
C ILE A 209 9.17 3.09 -15.85
N GLY A 210 10.20 3.67 -15.25
CA GLY A 210 11.03 4.68 -15.91
C GLY A 210 12.49 4.62 -15.52
N LEU A 211 13.38 4.87 -16.49
CA LEU A 211 14.82 4.86 -16.30
C LEU A 211 15.33 6.30 -16.25
N GLN A 212 15.94 6.70 -15.15
CA GLN A 212 16.35 8.09 -14.93
C GLN A 212 17.77 8.36 -15.43
N VAL A 213 17.93 9.46 -16.17
CA VAL A 213 19.19 10.19 -16.25
C VAL A 213 19.01 11.48 -15.45
N HIS A 214 19.70 11.57 -14.31
CA HIS A 214 19.61 12.74 -13.43
C HIS A 214 20.27 13.96 -14.12
N ALA A 215 19.73 15.15 -13.86
CA ALA A 215 20.34 16.40 -14.30
C ALA A 215 21.78 16.49 -13.76
N SER A 216 22.69 16.94 -14.61
CA SER A 216 24.12 17.01 -14.30
C SER A 216 24.76 18.26 -14.90
N THR A 217 25.77 18.78 -14.20
CA THR A 217 26.66 19.83 -14.71
C THR A 217 27.78 19.27 -15.60
N GLU A 218 27.88 17.94 -15.72
CA GLU A 218 28.80 17.24 -16.60
C GLU A 218 28.02 16.50 -17.69
N ALA A 219 28.37 16.73 -18.95
CA ALA A 219 27.79 16.01 -20.09
C ALA A 219 28.53 14.71 -20.38
N GLY A 220 27.83 13.74 -20.97
CA GLY A 220 28.41 12.47 -21.40
C GLY A 220 28.63 11.44 -20.29
N LEU A 221 28.22 11.73 -19.03
CA LEU A 221 28.12 10.70 -18.00
C LEU A 221 27.05 9.70 -18.42
N GLU A 222 27.30 8.43 -18.15
CA GLU A 222 26.51 7.34 -18.69
C GLU A 222 25.88 6.47 -17.60
N VAL A 223 24.66 6.03 -17.85
CA VAL A 223 24.05 4.90 -17.13
C VAL A 223 23.50 3.92 -18.16
N ARG A 224 23.73 2.62 -17.92
CA ARG A 224 23.28 1.53 -18.78
C ARG A 224 22.33 0.62 -18.03
N TRP A 225 21.30 0.14 -18.73
CA TRP A 225 20.39 -0.89 -18.24
C TRP A 225 20.28 -2.04 -19.24
N ARG A 226 20.27 -3.28 -18.74
CA ARG A 226 20.07 -4.49 -19.56
C ARG A 226 19.31 -5.55 -18.79
N ASN A 227 18.91 -6.62 -19.49
CA ASN A 227 18.18 -7.75 -18.91
C ASN A 227 16.89 -7.32 -18.18
N LEU A 228 16.23 -6.26 -18.66
CA LEU A 228 14.99 -5.77 -18.08
C LEU A 228 13.87 -6.78 -18.38
N ARG A 229 13.34 -7.40 -17.33
CA ARG A 229 12.24 -8.36 -17.41
C ARG A 229 11.25 -8.15 -16.30
N ILE A 230 9.97 -8.39 -16.60
CA ILE A 230 8.89 -8.17 -15.66
C ILE A 230 7.98 -9.39 -15.61
N ARG A 231 7.48 -9.69 -14.42
CA ARG A 231 6.39 -10.62 -14.17
C ARG A 231 5.25 -9.84 -13.56
N GLU A 232 4.14 -9.72 -14.28
CA GLU A 232 2.92 -9.12 -13.75
C GLU A 232 2.27 -10.09 -12.75
N LEU A 233 1.63 -9.53 -11.73
CA LEU A 233 0.98 -10.29 -10.64
C LEU A 233 -0.49 -9.87 -10.45
N GLY A 234 -1.04 -9.11 -11.40
CA GLY A 234 -2.36 -8.48 -11.32
C GLY A 234 -2.28 -7.00 -10.89
N ARG A 235 -3.34 -6.51 -10.26
CA ARG A 235 -3.40 -5.15 -9.71
C ARG A 235 -4.13 -5.14 -8.37
N HIS A 236 -4.09 -4.01 -7.68
CA HIS A 236 -5.01 -3.72 -6.58
C HIS A 236 -5.82 -2.46 -6.86
N ARG A 237 -7.03 -2.40 -6.30
CA ARG A 237 -7.87 -1.20 -6.33
C ARG A 237 -8.58 -1.00 -5.01
N TRP A 238 -9.00 0.24 -4.77
CA TRP A 238 -9.87 0.57 -3.65
C TRP A 238 -11.30 0.14 -3.96
N GLU A 239 -11.92 -0.54 -3.01
CA GLU A 239 -13.35 -0.87 -3.01
C GLU A 239 -14.02 -0.26 -1.78
N PRO A 240 -15.31 0.09 -1.86
CA PRO A 240 -16.05 0.54 -0.68
C PRO A 240 -16.13 -0.56 0.40
N LEU A 241 -15.74 -0.23 1.63
CA LEU A 241 -16.09 -0.97 2.85
C LEU A 241 -17.45 -0.51 3.41
N TRP A 242 -17.85 0.71 3.07
CA TRP A 242 -19.13 1.31 3.40
C TRP A 242 -19.77 1.85 2.12
N ASP A 243 -21.08 1.66 1.96
CA ASP A 243 -21.80 1.99 0.72
C ASP A 243 -22.12 3.49 0.54
N GLY A 244 -21.81 4.31 1.56
CA GLY A 244 -22.08 5.74 1.56
C GLY A 244 -23.53 6.14 1.85
N ARG A 245 -24.43 5.18 2.13
CA ARG A 245 -25.88 5.42 2.12
C ARG A 245 -26.62 4.78 3.28
N THR A 246 -26.17 3.62 3.75
CA THR A 246 -26.86 2.82 4.76
C THR A 246 -25.90 2.32 5.82
N PHE A 247 -26.41 1.70 6.89
CA PHE A 247 -25.56 0.99 7.85
C PHE A 247 -25.28 -0.47 7.43
N ASN A 248 -25.57 -0.89 6.20
CA ASN A 248 -25.40 -2.28 5.78
C ASN A 248 -23.97 -2.78 6.03
N GLY A 249 -23.83 -3.90 6.75
CA GLY A 249 -22.55 -4.47 7.16
C GLY A 249 -21.91 -3.80 8.38
N TRP A 250 -22.59 -2.86 9.01
CA TRP A 250 -22.17 -2.13 10.21
C TRP A 250 -23.32 -2.05 11.23
N ARG A 251 -22.99 -2.05 12.52
CA ARG A 251 -24.00 -1.88 13.57
C ARG A 251 -23.48 -0.99 14.69
N PRO A 252 -24.33 -0.11 15.27
CA PRO A 252 -23.95 0.66 16.44
C PRO A 252 -23.93 -0.22 17.70
N ILE A 253 -23.00 0.04 18.60
CA ILE A 253 -22.95 -0.50 19.96
C ILE A 253 -22.62 0.63 20.95
N GLY A 254 -23.14 0.54 22.17
CA GLY A 254 -22.94 1.55 23.21
C GLY A 254 -23.76 2.83 23.02
N GLN A 255 -23.26 3.96 23.52
CA GLN A 255 -23.96 5.25 23.53
C GLN A 255 -23.55 6.17 22.36
N GLY A 256 -24.22 7.31 22.21
CA GLY A 256 -24.03 8.23 21.08
C GLY A 256 -24.98 8.01 19.92
N ARG A 257 -24.90 8.91 18.94
CA ARG A 257 -25.81 8.96 17.78
C ARG A 257 -24.99 8.88 16.50
N TRP A 258 -25.40 7.97 15.62
CA TRP A 258 -24.89 7.84 14.26
C TRP A 258 -25.98 8.20 13.27
N THR A 259 -25.68 9.10 12.33
CA THR A 259 -26.57 9.49 11.23
C THR A 259 -25.82 9.50 9.92
N ILE A 260 -26.55 9.39 8.81
CA ILE A 260 -25.99 9.48 7.46
C ILE A 260 -26.70 10.62 6.74
N GLU A 261 -25.93 11.57 6.22
CA GLU A 261 -26.42 12.72 5.45
C GLU A 261 -25.45 13.00 4.30
N ASP A 262 -25.95 13.13 3.08
CA ASP A 262 -25.16 13.48 1.87
C ASP A 262 -23.85 12.67 1.67
N GLY A 263 -23.91 11.35 1.89
CA GLY A 263 -22.74 10.50 1.73
C GLY A 263 -21.73 10.58 2.87
N VAL A 264 -22.09 11.22 3.98
CA VAL A 264 -21.27 11.41 5.17
C VAL A 264 -21.90 10.70 6.35
N LEU A 265 -21.12 9.85 7.01
CA LEU A 265 -21.45 9.28 8.30
C LEU A 265 -21.07 10.29 9.40
N HIS A 266 -22.05 10.73 10.18
CA HIS A 266 -21.89 11.71 11.25
C HIS A 266 -22.13 11.03 12.61
N GLY A 267 -21.14 11.13 13.50
CA GLY A 267 -21.21 10.62 14.86
C GLY A 267 -21.19 11.76 15.88
N THR A 268 -22.15 11.78 16.79
CA THR A 268 -22.20 12.72 17.91
C THR A 268 -22.37 12.02 19.25
N HIS A 269 -21.75 12.58 20.28
CA HIS A 269 -21.78 12.03 21.65
C HIS A 269 -21.77 13.17 22.66
N SER A 270 -22.42 12.96 23.82
CA SER A 270 -22.43 13.93 24.91
C SER A 270 -21.44 13.54 26.00
N ARG A 271 -20.80 14.52 26.63
CA ARG A 271 -19.93 14.29 27.79
C ARG A 271 -20.64 13.67 29.01
N ASP A 272 -21.97 13.77 29.08
CA ASP A 272 -22.77 13.19 30.18
C ASP A 272 -23.02 11.68 29.99
N GLN A 273 -22.69 11.14 28.81
CA GLN A 273 -22.77 9.72 28.48
C GLN A 273 -21.43 9.07 28.83
N ALA A 274 -21.38 8.20 29.84
CA ALA A 274 -20.12 7.58 30.28
C ALA A 274 -19.69 6.41 29.40
N GLU A 275 -20.64 5.72 28.78
CA GLU A 275 -20.37 4.59 27.90
C GLU A 275 -19.86 5.07 26.53
N TYR A 276 -18.97 4.33 25.91
CA TYR A 276 -18.44 4.66 24.59
C TYR A 276 -19.46 4.31 23.50
N GLY A 277 -19.38 5.00 22.37
CA GLY A 277 -20.11 4.65 21.15
C GLY A 277 -19.20 4.03 20.11
N HIS A 278 -19.62 2.95 19.47
CA HIS A 278 -18.90 2.42 18.31
C HIS A 278 -19.85 2.09 17.16
N LEU A 279 -19.38 2.29 15.94
CA LEU A 279 -19.98 1.69 14.74
C LEU A 279 -19.05 0.57 14.27
N ILE A 280 -19.45 -0.68 14.48
CA ILE A 280 -18.60 -1.86 14.27
C ILE A 280 -19.06 -2.66 13.04
N THR A 281 -18.12 -3.14 12.25
CA THR A 281 -18.39 -4.05 11.13
C THR A 281 -19.02 -5.37 11.59
N GLU A 282 -19.86 -5.96 10.75
CA GLU A 282 -20.33 -7.35 10.91
C GLU A 282 -19.26 -8.34 10.48
N ARG A 283 -18.51 -7.99 9.44
CA ARG A 283 -17.39 -8.77 8.93
C ARG A 283 -16.15 -8.64 9.82
N ARG A 284 -15.31 -9.68 9.78
CA ARG A 284 -13.98 -9.73 10.39
C ARG A 284 -12.88 -9.72 9.32
N PHE A 285 -11.73 -9.17 9.67
CA PHE A 285 -10.61 -8.93 8.76
C PHE A 285 -9.31 -9.40 9.38
N THR A 286 -8.43 -9.98 8.56
CA THR A 286 -7.06 -10.38 8.95
C THR A 286 -6.03 -9.38 8.43
N ASN A 287 -5.52 -9.65 7.22
CA ASN A 287 -4.64 -8.76 6.46
C ASN A 287 -5.48 -7.80 5.65
N PHE A 288 -5.26 -6.51 5.83
CA PHE A 288 -5.98 -5.49 5.09
C PHE A 288 -5.17 -4.22 4.98
N THR A 289 -5.50 -3.44 3.95
CA THR A 289 -5.18 -2.02 3.90
C THR A 289 -6.49 -1.27 3.71
N ALA A 290 -6.85 -0.45 4.68
CA ALA A 290 -8.09 0.31 4.69
C ALA A 290 -7.79 1.79 4.79
N ARG A 291 -8.60 2.61 4.13
CA ARG A 291 -8.55 4.06 4.24
C ARG A 291 -9.92 4.63 4.49
N LEU A 292 -9.96 5.80 5.10
CA LEU A 292 -11.16 6.61 5.24
C LEU A 292 -10.78 8.09 5.21
N LYS A 293 -11.75 8.92 4.84
CA LYS A 293 -11.69 10.35 5.14
C LYS A 293 -12.43 10.63 6.43
N PHE A 294 -11.83 11.43 7.30
CA PHE A 294 -12.44 11.89 8.53
C PHE A 294 -12.31 13.41 8.68
N LYS A 295 -13.26 14.02 9.39
CA LYS A 295 -13.18 15.39 9.89
C LYS A 295 -13.63 15.36 11.34
N ALA A 296 -12.79 15.86 12.24
CA ALA A 296 -13.09 15.93 13.66
C ALA A 296 -13.24 17.41 14.07
N LEU A 297 -14.43 17.78 14.55
CA LEU A 297 -14.69 19.12 15.07
C LEU A 297 -14.54 19.17 16.58
N LYS A 298 -14.90 18.08 17.28
CA LYS A 298 -14.78 17.95 18.74
C LYS A 298 -14.56 16.50 19.14
N GLY A 299 -13.85 16.33 20.26
CA GLY A 299 -13.71 15.06 20.95
C GLY A 299 -12.70 14.10 20.32
N ASN A 300 -12.53 12.99 21.01
CA ASN A 300 -11.65 11.89 20.65
C ASN A 300 -12.43 10.76 19.94
N SER A 301 -11.74 10.07 19.05
CA SER A 301 -12.26 8.99 18.21
C SER A 301 -11.11 8.05 17.80
N GLY A 302 -11.42 7.10 16.93
CA GLY A 302 -10.42 6.20 16.39
C GLY A 302 -10.99 5.35 15.28
N PHE A 303 -10.11 4.98 14.35
CA PHE A 303 -10.35 3.85 13.47
C PHE A 303 -9.81 2.59 14.13
N TYR A 304 -10.72 1.82 14.70
CA TYR A 304 -10.46 0.57 15.41
C TYR A 304 -10.32 -0.58 14.42
N PHE A 305 -9.40 -1.49 14.72
CA PHE A 305 -9.17 -2.67 13.89
C PHE A 305 -8.66 -3.86 14.67
N ARG A 306 -8.94 -5.06 14.14
CA ARG A 306 -8.70 -6.33 14.83
C ARG A 306 -9.30 -6.32 16.24
N VAL A 307 -10.53 -5.82 16.36
CA VAL A 307 -11.20 -5.67 17.66
C VAL A 307 -12.25 -6.73 17.93
N GLU A 308 -12.47 -7.01 19.21
CA GLU A 308 -13.60 -7.78 19.73
C GLU A 308 -14.53 -6.88 20.54
N PRO A 309 -15.87 -7.08 20.49
CA PRO A 309 -16.84 -6.29 21.25
C PRO A 309 -16.89 -6.72 22.72
N THR A 310 -15.80 -6.48 23.46
CA THR A 310 -15.69 -6.76 24.89
C THR A 310 -14.74 -5.77 25.57
N GLY A 311 -14.79 -5.71 26.91
CA GLY A 311 -13.99 -4.81 27.75
C GLY A 311 -14.72 -3.52 28.11
N PHE A 312 -14.08 -2.68 28.93
CA PHE A 312 -14.75 -1.54 29.59
C PHE A 312 -15.19 -0.44 28.63
N SER A 313 -14.49 -0.30 27.50
CA SER A 313 -14.83 0.63 26.41
C SER A 313 -15.81 0.03 25.40
N GLY A 314 -16.30 -1.19 25.62
CA GLY A 314 -17.16 -1.92 24.67
C GLY A 314 -16.41 -2.65 23.56
N VAL A 315 -15.14 -2.32 23.29
CA VAL A 315 -14.27 -3.05 22.34
C VAL A 315 -12.83 -3.20 22.86
N THR A 316 -12.13 -4.26 22.47
CA THR A 316 -10.69 -4.46 22.76
C THR A 316 -9.90 -4.76 21.49
N GLY A 317 -8.78 -4.09 21.28
CA GLY A 317 -7.89 -4.25 20.13
C GLY A 317 -7.21 -2.95 19.76
N PHE A 318 -6.72 -2.84 18.53
CA PHE A 318 -5.99 -1.65 18.10
C PHE A 318 -6.93 -0.53 17.66
N GLN A 319 -6.48 0.70 17.84
CA GLN A 319 -7.00 1.88 17.16
C GLN A 319 -5.86 2.68 16.53
N ALA A 320 -6.11 3.17 15.32
CA ALA A 320 -5.42 4.33 14.80
C ALA A 320 -6.17 5.59 15.27
N GLU A 321 -5.48 6.44 16.03
CA GLU A 321 -6.07 7.56 16.74
C GLU A 321 -6.68 8.60 15.80
N ILE A 322 -7.87 9.08 16.14
CA ILE A 322 -8.50 10.26 15.54
C ILE A 322 -8.89 11.22 16.66
N ASP A 323 -8.57 12.48 16.53
CA ASP A 323 -8.88 13.49 17.53
C ASP A 323 -9.07 14.84 16.81
N ALA A 324 -9.76 15.76 17.46
CA ALA A 324 -9.93 17.12 16.93
C ALA A 324 -8.61 17.92 16.91
N GLU A 325 -7.66 17.60 17.79
CA GLU A 325 -6.49 18.46 18.05
C GLU A 325 -5.14 17.72 18.00
N LYS A 326 -5.03 16.52 18.60
CA LYS A 326 -3.73 15.91 18.93
C LYS A 326 -3.66 14.42 18.65
N ASP A 327 -2.45 13.84 18.72
CA ASP A 327 -2.20 12.39 18.68
C ASP A 327 -2.74 11.62 17.44
N VAL A 328 -3.31 12.31 16.45
CA VAL A 328 -3.88 11.75 15.22
C VAL A 328 -2.86 10.88 14.48
N GLY A 329 -3.29 9.68 14.10
CA GLY A 329 -2.44 8.70 13.41
C GLY A 329 -1.48 7.93 14.32
N GLY A 330 -1.60 8.09 15.63
CA GLY A 330 -0.98 7.23 16.63
C GLY A 330 -1.59 5.83 16.67
N LEU A 331 -0.83 4.88 17.20
CA LEU A 331 -1.29 3.50 17.41
C LEU A 331 -1.46 3.22 18.90
N TYR A 332 -2.69 2.92 19.30
CA TYR A 332 -3.08 2.60 20.67
C TYR A 332 -3.77 1.24 20.71
N GLU A 333 -3.57 0.48 21.78
CA GLU A 333 -4.23 -0.82 22.02
C GLU A 333 -5.17 -0.74 23.23
N THR A 334 -6.46 -0.67 22.93
CA THR A 334 -7.55 -0.52 23.90
C THR A 334 -7.77 -1.80 24.69
N ASN A 335 -7.84 -1.66 26.01
CA ASN A 335 -7.85 -2.74 27.00
C ASN A 335 -6.58 -3.63 26.96
N GLY A 336 -5.50 -3.12 26.36
CA GLY A 336 -4.21 -3.81 26.23
C GLY A 336 -3.06 -2.89 26.65
N ARG A 337 -2.05 -2.75 25.78
CA ARG A 337 -0.81 -2.02 26.05
C ARG A 337 -0.94 -0.50 26.16
N ALA A 338 -2.10 0.07 25.86
CA ALA A 338 -2.27 1.52 25.69
C ALA A 338 -1.44 2.04 24.49
N TRP A 339 -0.68 3.13 24.63
CA TRP A 339 0.12 3.68 23.53
C TRP A 339 1.20 2.68 23.08
N VAL A 340 1.02 2.12 21.89
CA VAL A 340 2.00 1.20 21.27
C VAL A 340 3.00 1.99 20.45
N VAL A 341 2.52 2.98 19.69
CA VAL A 341 3.35 3.96 18.99
C VAL A 341 2.64 5.31 19.07
N GLN A 342 3.19 6.22 19.88
CA GLN A 342 2.68 7.59 19.94
C GLN A 342 3.29 8.40 18.78
N PRO A 343 2.49 9.18 18.03
CA PRO A 343 3.02 9.99 16.94
C PRO A 343 3.75 11.20 17.52
N LYS A 344 4.77 11.69 16.82
CA LYS A 344 5.48 12.88 17.28
C LYS A 344 4.57 14.11 17.14
N PRO A 345 4.51 15.01 18.14
CA PRO A 345 3.69 16.22 18.05
C PRO A 345 4.03 17.08 16.82
N GLU A 346 5.31 17.16 16.44
CA GLU A 346 5.77 17.87 15.25
C GLU A 346 5.21 17.29 13.94
N ASP A 347 5.09 15.95 13.86
CA ASP A 347 4.48 15.28 12.72
C ASP A 347 2.98 15.53 12.69
N VAL A 348 2.28 15.44 13.82
CA VAL A 348 0.85 15.77 13.88
C VAL A 348 0.61 17.22 13.43
N GLN A 349 1.42 18.17 13.93
CA GLN A 349 1.33 19.58 13.52
C GLN A 349 1.64 19.80 12.04
N LYS A 350 2.44 18.94 11.40
CA LYS A 350 2.80 19.10 10.00
C LYS A 350 1.80 18.42 9.05
N TRP A 351 1.23 17.29 9.45
CA TRP A 351 0.51 16.40 8.54
C TRP A 351 -1.01 16.37 8.75
N PHE A 352 -1.50 16.59 9.97
CA PHE A 352 -2.95 16.61 10.27
C PHE A 352 -3.55 18.01 10.07
N ARG A 353 -4.75 18.13 9.51
CA ARG A 353 -5.50 19.37 9.28
C ARG A 353 -6.69 19.47 10.26
N PRO A 354 -6.55 20.13 11.43
CA PRO A 354 -7.65 20.26 12.40
C PRO A 354 -8.88 20.92 11.79
N GLY A 355 -10.07 20.38 12.10
CA GLY A 355 -11.35 20.92 11.63
C GLY A 355 -11.67 20.71 10.14
N ASP A 356 -10.77 20.10 9.36
CA ASP A 356 -10.94 19.82 7.93
C ASP A 356 -10.92 18.32 7.63
N TRP A 357 -11.18 17.94 6.38
CA TRP A 357 -11.09 16.56 5.91
C TRP A 357 -9.64 16.09 5.81
N ASN A 358 -9.38 14.95 6.44
CA ASN A 358 -8.11 14.25 6.45
C ASN A 358 -8.30 12.83 5.93
N THR A 359 -7.29 12.25 5.29
CA THR A 359 -7.27 10.84 4.94
C THR A 359 -6.43 10.07 5.96
N LEU A 360 -7.02 9.05 6.58
CA LEU A 360 -6.32 8.06 7.41
C LEU A 360 -6.21 6.77 6.61
N THR A 361 -5.04 6.13 6.62
CA THR A 361 -4.83 4.81 6.02
C THR A 361 -4.13 3.90 7.01
N VAL A 362 -4.69 2.71 7.24
CA VAL A 362 -4.11 1.68 8.09
C VAL A 362 -3.86 0.45 7.25
N SER A 363 -2.61 0.01 7.23
CA SER A 363 -2.16 -1.25 6.61
C SER A 363 -1.77 -2.20 7.73
N ALA A 364 -2.47 -3.31 7.88
CA ALA A 364 -2.21 -4.30 8.91
C ALA A 364 -2.02 -5.67 8.26
N HIS A 365 -0.76 -6.06 8.02
CA HIS A 365 -0.37 -7.31 7.38
C HIS A 365 0.45 -8.15 8.35
N GLU A 366 -0.10 -9.27 8.77
CA GLU A 366 0.48 -10.10 9.82
C GLU A 366 0.80 -9.25 11.07
N GLY A 367 2.06 -9.21 11.50
CA GLY A 367 2.54 -8.41 12.63
C GLY A 367 3.00 -7.00 12.29
N ARG A 368 2.88 -6.59 11.03
CA ARG A 368 3.25 -5.24 10.61
C ARG A 368 2.01 -4.38 10.50
N ILE A 369 2.02 -3.26 11.21
CA ILE A 369 0.98 -2.24 11.17
C ILE A 369 1.61 -0.92 10.78
N VAL A 370 1.07 -0.26 9.76
CA VAL A 370 1.52 1.06 9.31
C VAL A 370 0.33 2.01 9.21
N VAL A 371 0.45 3.17 9.83
CA VAL A 371 -0.57 4.23 9.80
C VAL A 371 -0.03 5.42 9.01
N HIS A 372 -0.85 5.90 8.07
CA HIS A 372 -0.59 7.13 7.34
C HIS A 372 -1.71 8.15 7.56
N VAL A 373 -1.33 9.41 7.74
CA VAL A 373 -2.22 10.57 7.76
C VAL A 373 -1.84 11.48 6.60
N ASN A 374 -2.80 11.77 5.73
CA ASN A 374 -2.61 12.61 4.53
C ASN A 374 -1.35 12.23 3.72
N GLY A 375 -1.12 10.93 3.57
CA GLY A 375 0.00 10.38 2.80
C GLY A 375 1.36 10.36 3.51
N TYR A 376 1.43 10.76 4.78
CA TYR A 376 2.64 10.69 5.62
C TYR A 376 2.54 9.57 6.67
N LYS A 377 3.60 8.79 6.86
CA LYS A 377 3.65 7.69 7.83
C LYS A 377 3.79 8.22 9.26
N THR A 378 2.76 8.10 10.07
CA THR A 378 2.72 8.62 11.45
C THR A 378 3.07 7.57 12.50
N ALA A 379 2.83 6.29 12.20
CA ALA A 379 3.17 5.18 13.09
C ALA A 379 3.52 3.92 12.28
N GLU A 380 4.45 3.13 12.81
CA GLU A 380 4.78 1.81 12.30
C GLU A 380 5.11 0.87 13.47
N LEU A 381 4.49 -0.30 13.48
CA LEU A 381 4.77 -1.38 14.40
C LEU A 381 5.18 -2.60 13.58
N MET A 382 6.30 -3.22 13.95
CA MET A 382 6.89 -4.37 13.27
C MET A 382 6.78 -5.61 14.16
N ASP A 383 6.63 -6.78 13.55
CA ASP A 383 6.71 -8.10 14.19
C ASP A 383 5.83 -8.25 15.46
N ASP A 384 4.69 -7.55 15.50
CA ASP A 384 3.79 -7.58 16.65
C ASP A 384 3.23 -9.00 16.85
N PRO A 385 3.27 -9.59 18.04
CA PRO A 385 2.71 -10.92 18.30
C PRO A 385 1.21 -10.90 18.63
N GLY A 386 0.60 -9.72 18.64
CA GLY A 386 -0.79 -9.51 19.04
C GLY A 386 -1.80 -10.03 18.02
N ARG A 387 -3.07 -9.66 18.24
CA ARG A 387 -4.19 -10.20 17.49
C ARG A 387 -4.01 -9.98 15.98
N ARG A 388 -4.38 -11.00 15.20
CA ARG A 388 -4.27 -11.02 13.73
C ARG A 388 -5.59 -10.85 13.00
N GLU A 389 -6.71 -10.97 13.70
CA GLU A 389 -8.05 -10.91 13.12
C GLU A 389 -8.98 -10.12 14.05
N GLY A 390 -9.97 -9.44 13.49
CA GLY A 390 -11.13 -8.97 14.23
C GLY A 390 -11.97 -8.01 13.41
N HIS A 391 -12.88 -7.32 14.07
CA HIS A 391 -13.71 -6.31 13.42
C HIS A 391 -12.92 -5.01 13.16
N LEU A 392 -13.42 -4.20 12.23
CA LEU A 392 -13.14 -2.77 12.15
C LEU A 392 -14.25 -2.00 12.88
N ALA A 393 -13.92 -0.86 13.48
CA ALA A 393 -14.92 0.04 14.06
C ALA A 393 -14.52 1.52 13.98
N LEU A 394 -15.51 2.40 14.12
CA LEU A 394 -15.33 3.83 14.36
C LEU A 394 -15.81 4.16 15.77
N GLN A 395 -15.12 5.06 16.46
CA GLN A 395 -15.42 5.39 17.86
C GLN A 395 -16.04 6.78 18.03
N LEU A 396 -16.91 6.89 19.03
CA LEU A 396 -17.23 8.11 19.75
C LEU A 396 -16.81 7.89 21.22
N HIS A 397 -15.87 8.70 21.71
CA HIS A 397 -15.28 8.48 23.02
C HIS A 397 -16.30 8.77 24.15
N GLY A 398 -16.42 7.84 25.09
CA GLY A 398 -17.28 7.99 26.27
C GLY A 398 -16.82 9.15 27.16
N GLY A 399 -17.76 9.89 27.74
CA GLY A 399 -17.48 11.03 28.63
C GLY A 399 -16.95 12.28 27.92
N GLN A 400 -17.02 12.34 26.59
CA GLN A 400 -16.63 13.52 25.81
C GLN A 400 -17.74 13.99 24.86
N ASP A 401 -17.75 15.29 24.60
CA ASP A 401 -18.51 15.86 23.50
C ASP A 401 -17.81 15.52 22.19
N CYS A 402 -18.45 14.71 21.36
CA CYS A 402 -17.91 14.25 20.09
C CYS A 402 -18.71 14.84 18.92
N ASP A 403 -18.02 15.29 17.87
CA ASP A 403 -18.59 15.73 16.61
C ASP A 403 -17.66 15.33 15.45
N LEU A 404 -17.91 14.13 14.90
CA LEU A 404 -17.02 13.44 13.96
C LEU A 404 -17.75 13.10 12.66
N PHE A 405 -17.06 13.29 11.54
CA PHE A 405 -17.59 12.99 10.21
C PHE A 405 -16.67 12.03 9.49
N PHE A 406 -17.23 11.04 8.81
CA PHE A 406 -16.50 10.02 8.06
C PHE A 406 -17.11 9.84 6.67
N LYS A 407 -16.26 9.57 5.67
CA LYS A 407 -16.68 9.17 4.31
C LYS A 407 -15.56 8.43 3.60
N ASP A 408 -15.85 7.94 2.40
CA ASP A 408 -14.88 7.25 1.55
C ASP A 408 -14.14 6.12 2.31
N ILE A 409 -14.90 5.32 3.08
CA ILE A 409 -14.35 4.19 3.84
C ILE A 409 -14.17 3.03 2.88
N GLU A 410 -12.92 2.71 2.57
CA GLU A 410 -12.52 1.80 1.50
C GLU A 410 -11.44 0.83 1.99
N TRP A 411 -11.31 -0.28 1.28
CA TRP A 411 -10.21 -1.24 1.46
C TRP A 411 -9.58 -1.62 0.13
N LEU A 412 -8.31 -1.97 0.20
CA LEU A 412 -7.51 -2.37 -0.93
C LEU A 412 -7.75 -3.86 -1.21
N VAL A 413 -8.20 -4.18 -2.43
CA VAL A 413 -8.44 -5.57 -2.85
C VAL A 413 -7.62 -5.93 -4.08
N PRO A 414 -7.16 -7.19 -4.21
CA PRO A 414 -6.55 -7.68 -5.44
C PRO A 414 -7.60 -7.79 -6.54
N VAL A 415 -7.21 -7.45 -7.77
CA VAL A 415 -7.97 -7.70 -8.99
C VAL A 415 -7.12 -8.47 -10.00
N PRO A 416 -7.74 -9.38 -10.79
CA PRO A 416 -7.04 -10.15 -11.81
C PRO A 416 -6.26 -9.29 -12.80
#